data_AF-A0A920FHP3-F1
#
_entry.id   AF-A0A920FHP3-F1
#
_cell.length_a   1.000
_cell.length_b   1.000
_cell.length_c   1.000
_cell.angle_alpha   90.00
_cell.angle_beta   90.00
_cell.angle_gamma   90.00
#
_symmetry.space_group_name_H-M   'P 1'
#
loop_
_entity.id
_entity.type
_entity.pdbx_description
1 polymer ?
#
loop_
_entity_poly.entity_id
_entity_poly.type
_entity_poly.pdbx_seq_one_letter_code
_entity_poly.pdbx_strand_id
1 'polypeptide(L)'
;MSIFFRLLNPSLSFFGEKDFQQVLVVEQLVHQHFSQIQLVRCPTSREPNGLARSSRNKHLSNEEFIKAGEIFQVLNWFKNQVNQHNIKDTLLNAKEKLSNTFDVEYLELRDEVELNQVTDTLQNSRLFVAVKLSNIRLIDNIKIG
;
A
#
# COMPACT_ATOMS: atom_id res chain seq x y z
N MET A 1 4.83 -7.50 -17.97
CA MET A 1 3.53 -8.19 -17.83
C MET A 1 2.94 -8.66 -19.15
N SER A 2 2.74 -7.80 -20.16
CA SER A 2 2.13 -8.17 -21.45
C SER A 2 2.76 -9.39 -22.16
N ILE A 3 4.10 -9.51 -22.13
CA ILE A 3 4.81 -10.69 -22.69
C ILE A 3 4.41 -11.98 -21.96
N PHE A 4 4.35 -11.97 -20.62
CA PHE A 4 3.97 -13.14 -19.83
C PHE A 4 2.53 -13.57 -20.11
N PHE A 5 1.58 -12.64 -20.21
CA PHE A 5 0.19 -12.96 -20.54
C PHE A 5 0.03 -13.56 -21.93
N ARG A 6 0.76 -13.07 -22.94
CA ARG A 6 0.75 -13.67 -24.28
C ARG A 6 1.32 -15.08 -24.31
N LEU A 7 2.42 -15.33 -23.58
CA LEU A 7 3.09 -16.62 -23.59
C LEU A 7 2.36 -17.69 -22.77
N LEU A 8 1.78 -17.30 -21.63
CA LEU A 8 1.15 -18.24 -20.69
C LEU A 8 -0.36 -18.37 -20.90
N ASN A 9 -1.02 -17.34 -21.42
CA ASN A 9 -2.48 -17.25 -21.59
C ASN A 9 -3.29 -17.80 -20.40
N PRO A 10 -3.08 -17.29 -19.17
CA PRO A 10 -3.69 -17.86 -17.98
C PRO A 10 -5.17 -17.47 -17.86
N SER A 11 -6.01 -18.36 -17.32
CA SER A 11 -7.39 -17.99 -16.96
C SER A 11 -7.47 -17.09 -15.74
N LEU A 12 -6.55 -17.28 -14.78
CA LEU A 12 -6.48 -16.54 -13.52
C LEU A 12 -5.08 -15.98 -13.30
N SER A 13 -4.99 -14.75 -12.79
CA SER A 13 -3.72 -14.14 -12.39
C SER A 13 -3.85 -13.43 -11.05
N PHE A 14 -2.94 -13.72 -10.12
CA PHE A 14 -3.04 -13.30 -8.72
C PHE A 14 -2.01 -12.21 -8.41
N PHE A 15 -2.46 -11.08 -7.86
CA PHE A 15 -1.59 -9.95 -7.52
C PHE A 15 -1.85 -9.44 -6.11
N GLY A 16 -0.78 -9.20 -5.36
CA GLY A 16 -0.86 -8.73 -3.97
C GLY A 16 -1.20 -7.25 -3.86
N GLU A 17 -2.15 -6.91 -3.00
CA GLU A 17 -2.59 -5.53 -2.74
C GLU A 17 -1.50 -4.64 -2.12
N LYS A 18 -0.41 -5.23 -1.62
CA LYS A 18 0.75 -4.46 -1.13
C LYS A 18 1.29 -3.51 -2.20
N ASP A 19 1.35 -3.98 -3.44
CA ASP A 19 1.76 -3.20 -4.61
C ASP A 19 0.51 -2.71 -5.36
N PHE A 20 -0.41 -2.04 -4.65
CA PHE A 20 -1.73 -1.69 -5.18
C PHE A 20 -1.70 -0.88 -6.49
N GLN A 21 -0.76 0.06 -6.62
CA GLN A 21 -0.59 0.83 -7.86
C GLN A 21 -0.25 -0.09 -9.05
N GLN A 22 0.55 -1.14 -8.81
CA GLN A 22 0.81 -2.16 -9.82
C GLN A 22 -0.45 -2.96 -10.15
N VAL A 23 -1.26 -3.32 -9.14
CA VAL A 23 -2.54 -4.02 -9.35
C VAL A 23 -3.42 -3.22 -10.31
N LEU A 24 -3.62 -1.92 -10.08
CA LEU A 24 -4.44 -1.07 -10.93
C LEU A 24 -3.92 -1.00 -12.37
N VAL A 25 -2.60 -0.82 -12.54
CA VAL A 25 -1.99 -0.81 -13.88
C VAL A 25 -2.20 -2.14 -14.61
N VAL A 26 -2.07 -3.26 -13.90
CA VAL A 26 -2.27 -4.58 -14.52
C VAL A 26 -3.74 -4.84 -14.82
N GLU A 27 -4.66 -4.41 -13.96
CA GLU A 27 -6.11 -4.51 -14.22
C GLU A 27 -6.51 -3.73 -15.47
N GLN A 28 -6.02 -2.50 -15.62
CA GLN A 28 -6.27 -1.69 -16.81
C GLN A 28 -5.70 -2.36 -18.07
N LEU A 29 -4.48 -2.92 -17.99
CA LEU A 29 -3.86 -3.68 -19.08
C LEU A 29 -4.70 -4.91 -19.47
N VAL A 30 -5.17 -5.68 -18.48
CA VAL A 30 -5.98 -6.88 -18.69
C VAL A 30 -7.32 -6.51 -19.30
N HIS A 31 -7.99 -5.49 -18.76
CA HIS A 31 -9.25 -4.99 -19.27
C HIS A 31 -9.15 -4.54 -20.75
N GLN A 32 -8.06 -3.89 -21.13
CA GLN A 32 -7.88 -3.36 -22.49
C GLN A 32 -7.42 -4.41 -23.51
N HIS A 33 -6.63 -5.41 -23.10
CA HIS A 33 -5.91 -6.27 -24.04
C HIS A 33 -6.03 -7.78 -23.80
N PHE A 34 -6.54 -8.21 -22.64
CA PHE A 34 -6.55 -9.60 -22.22
C PHE A 34 -7.83 -9.96 -21.47
N SER A 35 -9.00 -9.62 -22.04
CA SER A 35 -10.31 -9.72 -21.37
C SER A 35 -10.69 -11.13 -20.89
N GLN A 36 -10.02 -12.17 -21.38
CA GLN A 36 -10.20 -13.55 -20.92
C GLN A 36 -9.47 -13.88 -19.61
N ILE A 37 -8.53 -13.04 -19.17
CA ILE A 37 -7.78 -13.23 -17.93
C ILE A 37 -8.59 -12.59 -16.80
N GLN A 38 -8.96 -13.37 -15.79
CA GLN A 38 -9.52 -12.83 -14.56
C GLN A 38 -8.40 -12.54 -13.56
N LEU A 39 -8.27 -11.26 -13.18
CA LEU A 39 -7.33 -10.83 -12.16
C LEU A 39 -7.94 -11.00 -10.77
N VAL A 40 -7.18 -11.58 -9.85
CA VAL A 40 -7.57 -11.79 -8.46
C VAL A 40 -6.64 -10.97 -7.56
N ARG A 41 -7.22 -10.00 -6.84
CA ARG A 41 -6.51 -9.24 -5.81
C ARG A 41 -6.31 -10.11 -4.57
N CYS A 42 -5.08 -10.19 -4.08
CA CYS A 42 -4.72 -10.93 -2.89
C CYS A 42 -4.41 -9.96 -1.75
N PRO A 43 -5.09 -10.06 -0.60
CA PRO A 43 -4.81 -9.20 0.55
C PRO A 43 -3.34 -9.24 0.96
N THR A 44 -2.82 -8.11 1.45
CA THR A 44 -1.44 -8.02 1.95
C THR A 44 -1.22 -8.99 3.10
N SER A 45 -0.31 -9.96 2.90
CA SER A 45 0.17 -10.82 3.99
C SER A 45 1.09 -10.02 4.91
N ARG A 46 0.94 -10.21 6.23
CA ARG A 46 1.66 -9.44 7.26
C ARG A 46 2.50 -10.35 8.14
N GLU A 47 3.60 -9.80 8.62
CA GLU A 47 4.43 -10.39 9.67
C GLU A 47 3.75 -10.25 11.05
N PRO A 48 4.21 -10.95 12.10
CA PRO A 48 3.60 -10.88 13.44
C PRO A 48 3.55 -9.47 14.04
N ASN A 49 4.48 -8.58 13.67
CA ASN A 49 4.48 -7.18 14.09
C ASN A 49 3.62 -6.26 13.21
N GLY A 50 2.90 -6.81 12.23
CA GLY A 50 2.03 -6.08 11.31
C GLY A 50 2.70 -5.58 10.03
N LEU A 51 4.03 -5.64 9.92
CA LEU A 51 4.76 -5.22 8.73
C LEU A 51 4.31 -6.02 7.50
N ALA A 52 4.04 -5.34 6.39
CA ALA A 52 3.71 -6.01 5.13
C ALA A 52 4.87 -6.90 4.65
N ARG A 53 4.61 -8.19 4.44
CA ARG A 53 5.65 -9.17 4.03
C ARG A 53 6.36 -8.72 2.76
N SER A 54 7.69 -8.80 2.79
CA SER A 54 8.54 -8.41 1.67
C SER A 54 9.81 -9.24 1.67
N SER A 55 10.31 -9.58 0.49
CA SER A 55 11.69 -10.03 0.33
C SER A 55 12.71 -9.02 0.89
N ARG A 56 12.37 -7.73 0.92
CA ARG A 56 13.18 -6.66 1.49
C ARG A 56 13.34 -6.76 3.01
N ASN A 57 12.39 -7.38 3.72
CA ASN A 57 12.41 -7.48 5.18
C ASN A 57 13.61 -8.29 5.68
N LYS A 58 14.15 -9.21 4.87
CA LYS A 58 15.34 -10.00 5.19
C LYS A 58 16.62 -9.16 5.37
N HIS A 59 16.60 -7.92 4.90
CA HIS A 59 17.73 -7.00 5.03
C HIS A 59 17.66 -6.15 6.30
N LEU A 60 16.53 -6.17 7.00
CA LEU A 60 16.38 -5.48 8.29
C LEU A 60 17.10 -6.28 9.36
N SER A 61 17.84 -5.59 10.22
CA SER A 61 18.23 -6.11 11.53
C SER A 61 16.99 -6.38 12.40
N ASN A 62 17.15 -7.12 13.49
CA ASN A 62 16.04 -7.40 14.41
C ASN A 62 15.43 -6.11 14.99
N GLU A 63 16.27 -5.11 15.32
CA GLU A 63 15.80 -3.82 15.83
C GLU A 63 15.02 -3.04 14.76
N GLU A 64 15.53 -3.00 13.53
CA GLU A 64 14.86 -2.36 12.41
C GLU A 64 13.55 -3.08 12.04
N PHE A 65 13.53 -4.41 12.14
CA PHE A 65 12.31 -5.20 11.91
C PHE A 65 11.22 -4.82 12.93
N ILE A 66 11.57 -4.72 14.22
CA ILE A 66 10.63 -4.28 15.26
C ILE A 66 10.12 -2.87 14.95
N LYS A 67 11.02 -1.92 14.67
CA LYS A 67 10.67 -0.53 14.30
C LYS A 67 9.77 -0.47 13.06
N ALA A 68 10.04 -1.27 12.04
CA ALA A 68 9.25 -1.30 10.80
C ALA A 68 7.76 -1.65 11.03
N GLY A 69 7.41 -2.31 12.14
CA GLY A 69 6.01 -2.53 12.53
C GLY A 69 5.23 -1.22 12.79
N GLU A 70 5.92 -0.13 13.13
CA GLU A 70 5.33 1.19 13.35
C GLU A 70 4.58 1.71 12.10
N ILE A 71 5.01 1.32 10.89
CA ILE A 71 4.32 1.67 9.65
C ILE A 71 2.84 1.26 9.73
N PHE A 72 2.58 0.00 10.04
CA PHE A 72 1.21 -0.51 10.12
C PHE A 72 0.44 0.07 11.31
N GLN A 73 1.13 0.36 12.42
CA GLN A 73 0.51 1.02 13.58
C GLN A 73 0.00 2.42 13.23
N VAL A 74 0.83 3.24 12.56
CA VAL A 74 0.44 4.58 12.13
C VAL A 74 -0.67 4.54 11.09
N LEU A 75 -0.62 3.60 10.14
CA LEU A 75 -1.70 3.42 9.16
C LEU A 75 -3.04 3.12 9.87
N ASN A 76 -3.08 2.18 10.82
CA ASN A 76 -4.30 1.88 11.57
C ASN A 76 -4.74 3.05 12.46
N TRP A 77 -3.79 3.75 13.08
CA TRP A 77 -4.09 4.97 13.84
C TRP A 77 -4.79 5.99 12.94
N PHE A 78 -4.27 6.25 11.74
CA PHE A 78 -4.91 7.15 10.78
C PHE A 78 -6.34 6.71 10.46
N LYS A 79 -6.53 5.42 10.13
CA LYS A 79 -7.86 4.87 9.81
C LYS A 79 -8.88 5.10 10.93
N ASN A 80 -8.46 5.01 12.19
CA ASN A 80 -9.34 5.23 13.33
C ASN A 80 -9.63 6.72 13.58
N GLN A 81 -8.72 7.62 13.23
CA GLN A 81 -8.85 9.06 13.51
C GLN A 81 -9.54 9.85 12.40
N VAL A 82 -9.36 9.42 11.13
CA VAL A 82 -9.76 10.21 9.95
C VAL A 82 -11.27 10.45 9.84
N ASN A 83 -12.11 9.59 10.45
CA ASN A 83 -13.57 9.78 10.48
C ASN A 83 -14.03 10.85 11.50
N GLN A 84 -13.17 11.22 12.45
CA GLN A 84 -13.50 12.12 13.56
C GLN A 84 -12.82 13.48 13.43
N HIS A 85 -11.86 13.61 12.52
CA HIS A 85 -10.98 14.76 12.40
C HIS A 85 -10.86 15.20 10.93
N ASN A 86 -10.28 16.38 10.72
CA ASN A 86 -9.92 16.82 9.39
C ASN A 86 -8.88 15.87 8.75
N ILE A 87 -9.10 15.49 7.49
CA ILE A 87 -8.22 14.58 6.74
C ILE A 87 -6.79 15.14 6.67
N LYS A 88 -6.63 16.44 6.37
CA LYS A 88 -5.31 17.08 6.20
C LYS A 88 -4.52 17.07 7.49
N ASP A 89 -5.16 17.43 8.61
CA ASP A 89 -4.50 17.44 9.92
C ASP A 89 -4.13 16.03 10.37
N THR A 90 -5.00 15.05 10.11
CA THR A 90 -4.73 13.64 10.42
C THR A 90 -3.57 13.09 9.58
N LEU A 91 -3.48 13.47 8.30
CA LEU A 91 -2.35 13.12 7.42
C LEU A 91 -1.05 13.75 7.92
N LEU A 92 -1.07 15.01 8.33
CA LEU A 92 0.10 15.70 8.88
C LEU A 92 0.61 15.00 10.14
N ASN A 93 -0.29 14.71 11.09
CA ASN A 93 0.04 14.02 12.33
C ASN A 93 0.58 12.60 12.08
N ALA A 94 0.00 11.85 11.12
CA ALA A 94 0.50 10.53 10.75
C ALA A 94 1.91 10.61 10.13
N LYS A 95 2.15 11.61 9.27
CA LYS A 95 3.47 11.84 8.66
C LYS A 95 4.52 12.21 9.71
N GLU A 96 4.16 13.05 10.69
CA GLU A 96 5.05 13.41 11.80
C GLU A 96 5.42 12.18 12.64
N LYS A 97 4.43 11.33 12.98
CA LYS A 97 4.68 10.06 13.69
C LYS A 97 5.71 9.20 12.97
N LEU A 98 5.53 8.96 11.67
CA LEU A 98 6.48 8.19 10.87
C LEU A 98 7.86 8.84 10.79
N SER A 99 7.92 10.18 10.69
CA SER A 99 9.19 10.91 10.56
C SER A 99 10.12 10.77 11.77
N ASN A 100 9.59 10.35 12.93
CA ASN A 100 10.42 10.08 14.12
C ASN A 100 11.32 8.84 13.96
N THR A 101 10.93 7.90 13.11
CA THR A 101 11.62 6.61 12.93
C THR A 101 12.14 6.42 11.51
N PHE A 102 11.51 7.06 10.52
CA PHE A 102 11.77 6.82 9.10
C PHE A 102 12.02 8.10 8.31
N ASP A 103 12.77 7.98 7.21
CA ASP A 103 12.77 8.97 6.14
C ASP A 103 11.52 8.76 5.26
N VAL A 104 10.53 9.65 5.39
CA VAL A 104 9.23 9.50 4.73
C VAL A 104 9.27 10.09 3.33
N GLU A 105 9.20 9.23 2.30
CA GLU A 105 9.08 9.69 0.92
C GLU A 105 7.68 10.25 0.65
N TYR A 106 6.63 9.50 1.02
CA TYR A 106 5.26 9.97 0.92
C TYR A 106 4.33 9.25 1.91
N LEU A 107 3.25 9.96 2.26
CA LEU A 107 2.08 9.43 2.94
C LEU A 107 0.85 10.12 2.31
N GLU A 108 0.05 9.38 1.55
CA GLU A 108 -1.00 9.97 0.72
C GLU A 108 -2.31 9.18 0.79
N LEU A 109 -3.42 9.89 0.95
CA LEU A 109 -4.76 9.33 0.84
C LEU A 109 -5.29 9.56 -0.57
N ARG A 110 -5.54 8.47 -1.30
CA ARG A 110 -6.03 8.49 -2.69
C ARG A 110 -7.26 7.61 -2.88
N ASP A 111 -8.04 7.86 -3.92
CA ASP A 111 -9.11 6.93 -4.31
C ASP A 111 -8.52 5.65 -4.94
N GLU A 112 -9.25 4.53 -4.83
CA GLU A 112 -8.80 3.21 -5.29
C GLU A 112 -8.93 2.99 -6.80
N VAL A 113 -9.38 3.97 -7.59
CA VAL A 113 -9.64 3.83 -9.04
C VAL A 113 -8.61 4.61 -9.85
N GLU A 114 -8.59 5.92 -9.69
CA GLU A 114 -7.77 6.86 -10.46
C GLU A 114 -6.56 7.37 -9.68
N LEU A 115 -6.47 7.03 -8.38
CA LEU A 115 -5.44 7.54 -7.47
C LEU A 115 -5.41 9.07 -7.37
N ASN A 116 -6.55 9.73 -7.57
CA ASN A 116 -6.72 11.16 -7.33
C ASN A 116 -6.71 11.45 -5.83
N GLN A 117 -6.44 12.71 -5.49
CA GLN A 117 -6.45 13.16 -4.10
C GLN A 117 -7.88 13.10 -3.54
N VAL A 118 -8.03 12.52 -2.35
CA VAL A 118 -9.30 12.52 -1.62
C VAL A 118 -9.43 13.82 -0.83
N THR A 119 -10.52 14.55 -1.07
CA THR A 119 -10.82 15.81 -0.36
C THR A 119 -11.97 15.70 0.63
N ASP A 120 -13.03 14.96 0.27
CA ASP A 120 -14.31 15.05 0.99
C ASP A 120 -14.93 13.69 1.37
N THR A 121 -14.73 12.63 0.58
CA THR A 121 -15.30 11.31 0.84
C THR A 121 -14.22 10.24 0.98
N LEU A 122 -14.27 9.48 2.07
CA LEU A 122 -13.36 8.36 2.32
C LEU A 122 -13.80 7.08 1.60
N GLN A 123 -14.95 7.07 0.95
CA GLN A 123 -15.46 5.89 0.25
C GLN A 123 -14.48 5.44 -0.84
N ASN A 124 -14.15 4.14 -0.87
CA ASN A 124 -13.19 3.58 -1.83
C ASN A 124 -11.84 4.30 -1.81
N SER A 125 -11.36 4.71 -0.63
CA SER A 125 -10.05 5.35 -0.48
C SER A 125 -9.04 4.44 0.21
N ARG A 126 -7.76 4.71 -0.07
CA ARG A 126 -6.63 3.96 0.45
C ARG A 126 -5.52 4.92 0.85
N LEU A 127 -4.94 4.65 2.01
CA LEU A 127 -3.76 5.36 2.50
C LEU A 127 -2.52 4.61 2.03
N PHE A 128 -1.64 5.30 1.33
CA PHE A 128 -0.39 4.79 0.78
C PHE A 128 0.79 5.38 1.52
N VAL A 129 1.80 4.55 1.80
CA VAL A 129 3.04 5.01 2.42
C VAL A 129 4.25 4.40 1.74
N ALA A 130 5.28 5.22 1.57
CA ALA A 130 6.64 4.77 1.32
C ALA A 130 7.60 5.48 2.25
N VAL A 131 8.44 4.71 2.92
CA VAL A 131 9.46 5.20 3.85
C VAL A 131 10.78 4.47 3.64
N LYS A 132 11.87 5.05 4.12
CA LYS A 132 13.15 4.36 4.28
C LYS A 132 13.47 4.19 5.74
N LEU A 133 13.89 2.99 6.09
CA LEU A 133 14.57 2.68 7.35
C LEU A 133 16.01 2.32 6.99
N SER A 134 16.97 3.13 7.41
CA SER A 134 18.35 3.05 6.94
C SER A 134 18.40 3.11 5.39
N ASN A 135 18.91 2.07 4.73
CA ASN A 135 18.98 1.98 3.27
C ASN A 135 17.86 1.15 2.64
N ILE A 136 16.83 0.78 3.42
CA ILE A 136 15.78 -0.14 2.97
C ILE A 136 14.48 0.63 2.77
N ARG A 137 14.04 0.72 1.51
CA ARG A 137 12.75 1.31 1.15
C ARG A 137 11.62 0.32 1.40
N LEU A 138 10.68 0.69 2.25
CA LEU A 138 9.50 -0.06 2.63
C LEU A 138 8.25 0.65 2.10
N ILE A 139 7.27 -0.15 1.67
CA ILE A 139 5.96 0.34 1.25
C ILE A 139 4.88 -0.48 1.95
N ASP A 140 3.77 0.18 2.22
CA ASP A 140 2.54 -0.45 2.67
C ASP A 140 1.35 0.43 2.25
N ASN A 141 0.15 -0.10 2.41
CA ASN A 141 -1.07 0.63 2.22
C ASN A 141 -2.23 -0.06 2.95
N ILE A 142 -3.28 0.70 3.29
CA ILE A 142 -4.51 0.13 3.86
C ILE A 142 -5.76 0.81 3.29
N LYS A 143 -6.81 0.02 3.09
CA LYS A 143 -8.14 0.51 2.74
C LYS A 143 -8.77 1.27 3.91
N ILE A 144 -9.30 2.45 3.64
CA ILE A 144 -9.91 3.34 4.63
C ILE A 144 -11.43 3.23 4.63
N GLY A 145 -12.10 3.40 3.49
CA GLY A 145 -13.55 3.32 3.34
C GLY A 145 -14.03 2.50 2.16
#